data_AF-A0A7R9C1J3-F1
#
_entry.id   AF-A0A7R9C1J3-F1
#
_cell.length_a   1.000
_cell.length_b   1.000
_cell.length_c   1.000
_cell.angle_alpha   90.00
_cell.angle_beta   90.00
_cell.angle_gamma   90.00
#
_symmetry.space_group_name_H-M   'P 1'
#
loop_
_entity.id
_entity.type
_entity.pdbx_description
1 polymer ?
#
loop_
_entity_poly.entity_id
_entity_poly.type
_entity_poly.pdbx_seq_one_letter_code
_entity_poly.pdbx_strand_id
1 'polypeptide(L)' 'MDGTALYEAVAALFIAQVRGMSMSIGSVIAISITATAASIGAAGIPQAGLVTLVMVLDTVGLPAEDVSLIVAVDWLLYV' A
#
# COMPACT_ATOMS: atom_id res chain seq x y z
N MET A 1 -9.52 4.95 9.59
CA MET A 1 -8.06 4.72 9.41
C MET A 1 -7.66 5.42 8.12
N ASP A 2 -7.95 6.71 8.02
CA ASP A 2 -8.02 7.34 6.70
C ASP A 2 -6.62 7.71 6.21
N GLY A 3 -5.71 7.99 7.14
CA GLY A 3 -4.29 8.19 6.85
C GLY A 3 -3.56 6.93 6.38
N THR A 4 -3.97 5.73 6.82
CA THR A 4 -3.36 4.46 6.40
C THR A 4 -3.71 4.13 4.95
N ALA A 5 -4.97 4.33 4.56
CA ALA A 5 -5.39 4.14 3.17
C ALA A 5 -4.71 5.12 2.21
N LEU A 6 -4.52 6.38 2.62
CA LEU A 6 -3.77 7.36 1.83
C LEU A 6 -2.30 6.96 1.69
N TYR A 7 -1.68 6.51 2.78
CA TYR A 7 -0.29 6.03 2.80
C TYR A 7 -0.09 4.87 1.83
N GLU A 8 -0.94 3.85 1.88
CA GLU A 8 -0.87 2.69 0.99
C GLU A 8 -1.02 3.07 -0.49
N ALA A 9 -1.92 4.02 -0.79
CA ALA A 9 -2.10 4.52 -2.15
C ALA A 9 -0.85 5.24 -2.68
N VAL A 10 -0.24 6.11 -1.85
CA VAL A 10 0.98 6.83 -2.23
C VAL A 10 2.17 5.88 -2.33
N ALA A 11 2.29 4.90 -1.43
CA ALA A 11 3.34 3.90 -1.44
C ALA A 11 3.28 3.01 -2.69
N ALA A 12 2.09 2.55 -3.08
CA ALA A 12 1.90 1.77 -4.29
C ALA A 12 2.23 2.59 -5.56
N LEU A 13 1.83 3.87 -5.60
CA LEU A 13 2.19 4.81 -6.67
C LEU A 13 3.71 5.01 -6.76
N PHE A 14 4.38 5.18 -5.63
CA PHE A 14 5.82 5.33 -5.57
C PHE A 14 6.54 4.09 -6.11
N ILE A 15 6.16 2.90 -5.65
CA ILE A 15 6.75 1.63 -6.11
C ILE A 15 6.52 1.44 -7.62
N ALA A 16 5.31 1.72 -8.12
CA ALA A 16 5.01 1.62 -9.54
C ALA A 16 5.89 2.56 -10.38
N GLN A 17 6.11 3.80 -9.91
CA GLN A 17 6.99 4.75 -10.57
C GLN A 17 8.46 4.30 -10.57
N VAL A 18 8.96 3.76 -9.45
CA VAL A 18 10.32 3.21 -9.34
C VAL A 18 10.53 2.04 -10.31
N ARG A 19 9.51 1.19 -10.49
CA ARG A 19 9.51 0.07 -11.44
C ARG A 19 9.26 0.49 -12.90
N GLY A 20 8.98 1.76 -13.16
CA GLY A 20 8.64 2.26 -14.50
C GLY A 20 7.28 1.80 -15.02
N MET A 21 6.38 1.35 -14.15
CA MET A 21 5.03 0.95 -14.52
C MET A 21 4.09 2.14 -14.54
N SER A 22 3.36 2.32 -15.65
CA SER A 22 2.32 3.34 -15.74
C SER A 22 1.08 2.91 -14.95
N MET A 23 0.79 3.59 -13.85
CA MET A 23 -0.47 3.40 -13.15
C MET A 23 -1.61 4.11 -13.87
N SER A 24 -2.68 3.36 -14.16
CA SER A 24 -3.92 3.93 -14.67
C SER A 24 -4.78 4.46 -13.52
N ILE A 25 -5.72 5.36 -13.82
CA ILE A 25 -6.75 5.80 -12.87
C ILE A 25 -7.53 4.61 -12.30
N GLY A 26 -7.75 3.55 -13.09
CA GLY A 26 -8.40 2.32 -12.62
C GLY A 26 -7.60 1.61 -11.51
N SER A 27 -6.27 1.64 -11.59
CA SER A 27 -5.38 1.06 -10.57
C SER A 27 -5.47 1.84 -9.25
N VAL A 28 -5.55 3.18 -9.31
CA VAL A 28 -5.72 4.02 -8.12
C VAL A 28 -7.06 3.76 -7.43
N ILE A 29 -8.14 3.60 -8.21
CA ILE A 29 -9.47 3.26 -7.67
C ILE A 29 -9.45 1.87 -7.04
N ALA A 30 -8.82 0.89 -7.69
CA ALA A 30 -8.67 -0.46 -7.15
C ALA A 30 -7.92 -0.45 -5.81
N ILE A 31 -6.79 0.26 -5.72
CA ILE A 31 -6.03 0.44 -4.49
C ILE A 31 -6.92 1.06 -3.39
N SER A 32 -7.66 2.12 -3.68
CA SER A 32 -8.52 2.78 -2.69
C SER A 32 -9.59 1.83 -2.13
N ILE A 33 -10.19 0.99 -2.97
CA ILE A 33 -11.18 0.00 -2.56
C ILE A 33 -10.52 -1.11 -1.73
N THR A 34 -9.38 -1.64 -2.19
CA THR A 34 -8.61 -2.66 -1.48
C THR A 34 -8.14 -2.15 -0.12
N ALA A 35 -7.58 -0.94 -0.04
CA ALA A 35 -7.13 -0.33 1.20
C ALA A 35 -8.28 -0.13 2.19
N THR A 36 -9.47 0.28 1.71
CA THR A 36 -10.66 0.41 2.54
C THR A 36 -11.12 -0.96 3.08
N ALA A 37 -11.13 -1.99 2.24
CA ALA A 37 -11.49 -3.35 2.65
C ALA A 37 -10.44 -3.94 3.63
N ALA A 38 -9.15 -3.71 3.35
CA ALA A 38 -8.03 -4.16 4.17
C ALA A 38 -8.01 -3.45 5.53
N SER A 39 -8.39 -2.16 5.58
CA SER A 39 -8.54 -1.41 6.82
C SER A 39 -9.63 -1.98 7.74
N ILE A 40 -10.70 -2.57 7.19
CA ILE A 40 -11.73 -3.24 8.01
C ILE A 40 -11.18 -4.57 8.55
N GLY A 41 -10.41 -5.31 7.73
CA GLY A 41 -9.77 -6.57 8.12
C GLY A 41 -8.57 -6.41 9.07
N ALA A 42 -7.96 -5.23 9.10
CA ALA A 42 -6.78 -4.90 9.89
C ALA A 42 -7.00 -4.87 11.40
N ALA A 43 -8.26 -4.80 11.87
CA ALA A 43 -8.58 -4.68 13.30
C ALA A 43 -8.09 -5.85 14.18
N GLY A 44 -7.75 -7.00 13.58
CA GLY A 44 -7.29 -8.19 14.29
C GLY A 44 -5.79 -8.51 14.17
N ILE A 45 -5.00 -7.73 13.42
CA ILE A 45 -3.64 -8.12 13.03
C ILE A 45 -2.59 -7.25 13.75
N PRO A 46 -1.69 -7.83 14.58
CA PRO A 46 -0.54 -7.08 15.09
C PRO A 46 0.32 -6.64 13.89
N GLN A 47 0.64 -5.34 13.83
CA GLN A 47 1.44 -4.74 12.75
C GLN A 47 0.69 -4.62 11.39
N ALA A 48 -0.60 -4.25 11.46
CA ALA A 48 -1.50 -4.16 10.31
C ALA A 48 -0.95 -3.39 9.09
N GLY A 49 -0.18 -2.31 9.29
CA GLY A 49 0.28 -1.44 8.19
C GLY A 49 1.13 -2.12 7.11
N LEU A 50 1.97 -3.10 7.49
CA LEU A 50 2.75 -3.85 6.50
C LEU A 50 1.91 -4.90 5.78
N VAL A 51 0.98 -5.52 6.49
CA VAL A 51 0.13 -6.57 5.93
C VAL A 51 -0.85 -5.99 4.91
N THR A 52 -1.44 -4.83 5.21
CA THR A 52 -2.34 -4.13 4.30
C THR A 52 -1.61 -3.60 3.07
N LEU A 53 -0.38 -3.09 3.23
CA LEU A 53 0.46 -2.65 2.12
C LEU A 53 0.81 -3.80 1.15
N VAL A 54 1.21 -4.96 1.66
CA VAL A 54 1.45 -6.17 0.84
C VAL A 54 0.20 -6.54 0.05
N MET A 55 -0.97 -6.47 0.69
CA MET A 55 -2.25 -6.76 0.06
C MET A 55 -2.56 -5.79 -1.10
N VAL A 56 -2.28 -4.50 -0.91
CA VAL A 56 -2.50 -3.46 -1.93
C VAL A 56 -1.54 -3.62 -3.12
N LEU A 57 -0.29 -4.02 -2.87
CA LEU A 57 0.66 -4.28 -3.95
C LEU A 57 0.24 -5.50 -4.77
N ASP A 58 -0.23 -6.55 -4.11
CA ASP A 58 -0.73 -7.76 -4.77
C ASP A 58 -1.93 -7.45 -5.69
N THR A 59 -2.84 -6.56 -5.29
CA THR A 59 -4.02 -6.21 -6.12
C THR A 59 -3.67 -5.44 -7.39
N VAL A 60 -2.52 -4.78 -7.44
CA VAL A 60 -2.00 -4.12 -8.66
C VAL A 60 -0.91 -4.91 -9.37
N GLY A 61 -0.62 -6.14 -8.92
CA GLY A 61 0.39 -7.02 -9.52
C GLY A 61 1.83 -6.59 -9.26
N LEU A 62 2.06 -5.83 -8.19
CA LEU A 62 3.38 -5.43 -7.74
C LEU A 62 3.99 -6.50 -6.82
N PRO A 63 5.28 -6.84 -6.98
CA PRO A 63 5.93 -7.83 -6.12
C PRO A 63 6.06 -7.31 -4.69
N ALA A 64 5.67 -8.13 -3.72
CA ALA A 64 5.72 -7.81 -2.29
C ALA A 64 7.13 -7.50 -1.76
N GLU A 65 8.18 -7.88 -2.50
CA GLU A 65 9.58 -7.56 -2.20
C GLU A 65 9.84 -6.05 -2.14
N ASP A 66 9.09 -5.26 -2.91
CA ASP A 66 9.21 -3.80 -2.96
C ASP A 66 8.71 -3.11 -1.69
N VAL A 67 7.98 -3.82 -0.82
CA VAL A 67 7.63 -3.33 0.54
C VAL A 67 8.88 -2.97 1.34
N SER A 68 10.00 -3.63 1.10
CA SER A 68 11.27 -3.31 1.77
C SER A 68 11.73 -1.87 1.54
N LEU A 69 11.43 -1.28 0.37
CA LEU A 69 11.73 0.13 0.07
C LEU A 69 10.89 1.07 0.92
N ILE A 70 9.63 0.72 1.16
CA ILE A 70 8.70 1.49 1.98
C ILE A 70 9.04 1.33 3.47
N VAL A 71 9.30 0.11 3.94
CA VAL A 71 9.74 -0.21 5.32
C VAL A 71 10.98 0.61 5.71
N ALA A 72 11.92 0.80 4.77
CA ALA A 72 13.13 1.58 5.00
C ALA A 72 12.86 3.07 5.31
N VAL A 73 11.69 3.60 4.93
CA VAL A 73 11.24 4.98 5.19
C VAL A 73 10.05 5.03 6.15
N ASP A 74 9.46 3.89 6.49
CA ASP A 74 8.28 3.74 7.34
C ASP A 74 8.49 4.35 8.73
N TRP A 75 9.71 4.27 9.27
CA TRP A 75 10.09 4.91 10.54
C TRP A 75 10.09 6.45 10.51
N LEU A 76 10.13 7.07 9.33
CA LEU A 76 10.03 8.53 9.15
C LEU A 76 8.57 8.98 8.96
N LEU A 77 7.71 8.08 8.47
CA LEU A 77 6.30 8.35 8.15
C LEU A 77 5.36 8.00 9.31
N TYR A 78 5.71 7.02 10.13
CA TYR A 78 5.07 6.78 11.42
C TYR A 78 5.68 7.70 12.50
N VAL A 79 5.23 8.96 12.54
CA VAL A 79 5.41 9.89 13.67
C VAL A 79 4.06 10.32 14.21
#